data_AF-A0A353GY31-F1
#
_entry.id   AF-A0A353GY31-F1
#
_cell.length_a   1.000
_cell.length_b   1.000
_cell.length_c   1.000
_cell.angle_alpha   90.00
_cell.angle_beta   90.00
_cell.angle_gamma   90.00
#
_symmetry.space_group_name_H-M   'P 1'
#
loop_
_entity.id
_entity.type
_entity.pdbx_description
1 polymer ?
#
loop_
_entity_poly.entity_id
_entity_poly.type
_entity_poly.pdbx_seq_one_letter_code
_entity_poly.pdbx_strand_id
1 'polypeptide(L)'
;MFLTVPWHQIKRFALFGVISGLGTAIALLLVMQNWLGVWIYQKVDFLYIGRIPLILSAAWTPAEIFFAHFLSRYQRPLLRLLLIFFIPAVAVSIHFIQIWNQMLIYHHWNYLGTYLVSLGIHWGIALYLHRVYKIPVLS
;
A
#
# COMPACT_ATOMS: atom_id res chain seq x y z
N MET A 1 -13.75 -3.66 -0.54
CA MET A 1 -13.42 -3.70 -1.98
C MET A 1 -14.63 -3.98 -2.86
N PHE A 2 -15.35 -5.11 -2.69
CA PHE A 2 -16.49 -5.45 -3.55
C PHE A 2 -17.65 -4.44 -3.55
N LEU A 3 -17.82 -3.69 -2.45
CA LEU A 3 -18.82 -2.63 -2.34
C LEU A 3 -18.38 -1.31 -2.99
N THR A 4 -17.07 -1.11 -3.20
CA THR A 4 -16.50 0.18 -3.63
C THR A 4 -15.90 0.15 -5.04
N VAL A 5 -15.45 -1.02 -5.49
CA VAL A 5 -14.84 -1.21 -6.81
C VAL A 5 -15.68 -2.24 -7.59
N PRO A 6 -16.26 -1.87 -8.75
CA PRO A 6 -17.01 -2.80 -9.57
C PRO A 6 -16.20 -4.03 -10.00
N TRP A 7 -16.84 -5.18 -10.08
CA TRP A 7 -16.17 -6.46 -10.40
C TRP A 7 -15.34 -6.45 -11.69
N HIS A 8 -15.82 -5.77 -12.74
CA HIS A 8 -15.08 -5.63 -13.99
C HIS A 8 -13.77 -4.85 -13.82
N GLN A 9 -13.73 -3.86 -12.92
CA GLN A 9 -12.50 -3.11 -12.61
C GLN A 9 -11.56 -3.93 -11.74
N ILE A 10 -12.09 -4.73 -10.80
CA ILE A 10 -11.27 -5.66 -10.01
C ILE A 10 -10.53 -6.60 -10.96
N LYS A 11 -11.21 -7.21 -11.94
CA LYS A 11 -10.58 -8.07 -12.95
C LYS A 11 -9.53 -7.32 -13.78
N ARG A 12 -9.85 -6.10 -14.22
CA ARG A 12 -8.94 -5.26 -15.02
C ARG A 12 -7.62 -4.99 -14.29
N PHE A 13 -7.68 -4.70 -13.00
CA PHE A 13 -6.51 -4.38 -12.19
C PHE A 13 -5.98 -5.55 -11.36
N ALA A 14 -6.50 -6.77 -11.50
CA ALA A 14 -6.15 -7.90 -10.65
C ALA A 14 -4.65 -8.23 -10.73
N LEU A 15 -4.11 -8.38 -11.95
CA LEU A 15 -2.68 -8.68 -12.13
C LEU A 15 -1.81 -7.54 -11.60
N PHE A 16 -2.18 -6.29 -11.90
CA PHE A 16 -1.50 -5.12 -11.36
C PHE A 16 -1.50 -5.15 -9.83
N GLY A 17 -2.66 -5.29 -9.18
CA GLY A 17 -2.78 -5.27 -7.73
C GLY A 17 -2.08 -6.43 -7.05
N VAL A 18 -1.99 -7.61 -7.68
CA VAL A 18 -1.17 -8.71 -7.15
C VAL A 18 0.31 -8.32 -7.20
N ILE A 19 0.80 -7.86 -8.35
CA ILE A 19 2.22 -7.50 -8.51
C ILE A 19 2.58 -6.29 -7.65
N SER A 20 1.83 -5.20 -7.73
CA SER A 20 2.10 -3.98 -6.97
C SER A 20 1.78 -4.17 -5.49
N GLY A 21 0.71 -4.86 -5.12
CA GLY A 21 0.35 -5.03 -3.72
C GLY A 21 1.28 -6.01 -3.02
N LEU A 22 1.27 -7.27 -3.45
CA LEU A 22 2.08 -8.32 -2.82
C LEU A 22 3.57 -8.07 -3.05
N GLY A 23 3.96 -7.69 -4.26
CA GLY A 23 5.36 -7.41 -4.59
C GLY A 23 5.93 -6.25 -3.78
N THR A 24 5.20 -5.13 -3.68
CA THR A 24 5.63 -4.01 -2.83
C THR A 24 5.65 -4.40 -1.36
N ALA A 25 4.64 -5.10 -0.85
CA ALA A 25 4.60 -5.52 0.54
C ALA A 25 5.80 -6.42 0.90
N ILE A 26 6.10 -7.41 0.05
CA ILE A 26 7.26 -8.30 0.23
C ILE A 26 8.56 -7.51 0.16
N ALA A 27 8.75 -6.67 -0.86
CA ALA A 27 9.95 -5.85 -1.01
C ALA A 27 10.15 -4.92 0.20
N LEU A 28 9.08 -4.27 0.66
CA LEU A 28 9.09 -3.39 1.81
C LEU A 28 9.46 -4.15 3.08
N LEU A 29 8.90 -5.33 3.32
CA LEU A 29 9.24 -6.15 4.49
C LEU A 29 10.68 -6.68 4.43
N LEU A 30 11.17 -7.09 3.26
CA LEU A 30 12.55 -7.50 3.09
C LEU A 30 13.52 -6.35 3.41
N VAL A 31 13.25 -5.15 2.90
CA VAL A 31 14.13 -4.00 3.12
C VAL A 31 13.96 -3.44 4.53
N MET A 32 12.76 -3.03 4.90
CA MET A 32 12.51 -2.26 6.12
C MET A 32 12.60 -3.14 7.38
N GLN A 33 12.03 -4.34 7.35
CA GLN A 33 12.04 -5.21 8.52
C GLN A 33 13.26 -6.13 8.55
N ASN A 34 13.61 -6.80 7.46
CA ASN A 34 14.67 -7.82 7.52
C ASN A 34 16.07 -7.23 7.38
N TRP A 35 16.25 -6.23 6.52
CA TRP A 35 17.57 -5.65 6.28
C TRP A 35 17.87 -4.46 7.20
N LEU A 36 16.98 -3.46 7.24
CA LEU A 36 17.19 -2.24 8.03
C LEU A 36 16.73 -2.39 9.48
N GLY A 37 15.85 -3.35 9.78
CA GLY A 37 15.34 -3.60 11.12
C GLY A 37 14.53 -2.44 11.70
N VAL A 38 13.95 -1.56 10.86
CA VAL A 38 13.28 -0.34 11.33
C VAL A 38 11.94 -0.60 12.01
N TRP A 39 11.33 -1.74 11.73
CA TRP A 39 10.16 -2.21 12.44
C TRP A 39 10.06 -3.72 12.40
N ILE A 40 9.33 -4.31 13.34
CA ILE A 40 9.08 -5.75 13.40
C ILE A 40 7.60 -5.97 13.64
N TYR A 41 6.99 -6.77 12.76
CA TYR A 41 5.66 -7.31 12.98
C TYR A 41 5.71 -8.54 13.88
N GLN A 42 4.80 -8.61 14.86
CA GLN A 42 4.63 -9.76 15.73
C GLN A 42 3.14 -10.04 15.93
N LYS A 43 2.73 -11.31 15.84
CA LYS A 43 1.33 -11.73 16.08
C LYS A 43 0.26 -10.99 15.24
N VAL A 44 0.66 -10.35 14.14
CA VAL A 44 -0.25 -9.66 13.21
C VAL A 44 -0.91 -10.64 12.23
N ASP A 45 -0.34 -11.82 12.11
CA ASP A 45 -0.73 -12.85 11.17
C ASP A 45 -0.65 -14.22 11.84
N PHE A 46 -1.34 -15.22 11.28
CA PHE A 46 -1.16 -16.62 11.64
C PHE A 46 -0.33 -17.39 10.62
N LEU A 47 -0.11 -16.82 9.43
CA LEU A 47 0.67 -17.43 8.36
C LEU A 47 1.89 -16.56 8.03
N TYR A 48 3.08 -17.12 8.26
CA TYR A 48 4.36 -16.47 7.99
C TYR A 48 5.24 -17.32 7.06
N ILE A 49 5.95 -16.66 6.14
CA ILE A 49 7.13 -17.23 5.48
C ILE A 49 8.34 -16.46 5.97
N GLY A 50 9.17 -17.11 6.78
CA GLY A 50 10.24 -16.44 7.52
C GLY A 50 9.65 -15.39 8.48
N ARG A 51 9.96 -14.10 8.26
CA ARG A 51 9.42 -12.97 9.02
C ARG A 51 8.30 -12.20 8.28
N ILE A 52 7.86 -12.68 7.11
CA ILE A 52 6.89 -11.97 6.27
C ILE A 52 5.47 -12.43 6.63
N PRO A 53 4.60 -11.58 7.20
CA PRO A 53 3.18 -11.88 7.41
C PRO A 53 2.44 -11.92 6.07
N LEU A 54 1.99 -13.11 5.63
CA LEU A 54 1.47 -13.30 4.27
C LEU A 54 0.09 -12.68 4.05
N ILE A 55 -0.81 -12.77 5.01
CA ILE A 55 -2.18 -12.23 4.92
C ILE A 55 -2.11 -10.71 4.96
N LEU A 56 -1.28 -10.15 5.85
CA LEU A 56 -1.03 -8.71 5.87
C LEU A 56 -0.45 -8.25 4.52
N SER A 57 0.49 -8.99 3.95
CA SER A 57 1.06 -8.67 2.63
C SER A 57 0.02 -8.77 1.52
N ALA A 58 -0.83 -9.79 1.53
CA ALA A 58 -1.91 -9.97 0.56
C ALA A 58 -3.00 -8.89 0.67
N ALA A 59 -3.20 -8.29 1.85
CA ALA A 59 -4.15 -7.20 2.06
C ALA A 59 -3.78 -5.93 1.28
N TRP A 60 -2.54 -5.78 0.82
CA TRP A 60 -2.15 -4.69 -0.07
C TRP A 60 -2.73 -4.83 -1.47
N THR A 61 -2.97 -6.05 -1.97
CA THR A 61 -3.57 -6.26 -3.29
C THR A 61 -4.91 -5.55 -3.48
N PRO A 62 -5.92 -5.72 -2.62
CA PRO A 62 -7.17 -4.99 -2.76
C PRO A 62 -7.01 -3.46 -2.57
N ALA A 63 -6.03 -3.01 -1.78
CA ALA A 63 -5.72 -1.59 -1.62
C ALA A 63 -5.16 -0.98 -2.91
N GLU A 64 -4.27 -1.69 -3.60
CA GLU A 64 -3.71 -1.25 -4.88
C GLU A 64 -4.73 -1.26 -6.01
N ILE A 65 -5.63 -2.25 -6.04
CA ILE A 65 -6.76 -2.28 -6.98
C ILE A 65 -7.68 -1.07 -6.73
N PHE A 66 -7.97 -0.77 -5.47
CA PHE A 66 -8.74 0.41 -5.09
C PHE A 66 -8.04 1.69 -5.55
N PHE A 67 -6.74 1.82 -5.28
CA PHE A 67 -5.96 2.98 -5.68
C PHE A 67 -5.99 3.19 -7.20
N ALA A 68 -5.69 2.16 -7.99
CA ALA A 68 -5.72 2.24 -9.46
C ALA A 68 -7.12 2.58 -9.99
N HIS A 69 -8.17 1.98 -9.43
CA HIS A 69 -9.54 2.27 -9.82
C HIS A 69 -9.90 3.75 -9.60
N PHE A 70 -9.70 4.26 -8.39
CA PHE A 70 -10.08 5.64 -8.07
C PHE A 70 -9.20 6.67 -8.76
N LEU A 71 -7.90 6.39 -8.91
CA LEU A 71 -6.99 7.22 -9.69
C LEU A 71 -7.45 7.34 -11.16
N SER A 72 -7.90 6.22 -11.76
CA SER A 72 -8.43 6.20 -13.13
C SER A 72 -9.78 6.90 -13.29
N ARG A 73 -10.58 6.96 -12.22
CA ARG A 73 -11.95 7.50 -12.23
C ARG A 73 -11.98 9.01 -11.98
N TYR A 74 -11.11 9.51 -11.12
CA TYR A 74 -11.09 10.94 -10.81
C TYR A 74 -10.58 11.73 -12.02
N GLN A 75 -11.39 12.69 -12.46
CA GLN A 75 -11.04 13.59 -13.57
C GLN A 75 -10.26 14.82 -13.08
N ARG A 76 -10.49 15.25 -11.83
CA ARG A 76 -9.87 16.44 -11.26
C ARG A 76 -8.50 16.11 -10.67
N PRO A 77 -7.43 16.85 -11.00
CA PRO A 77 -6.08 16.57 -10.49
C PRO A 77 -6.01 16.68 -8.97
N LEU A 78 -6.76 17.61 -8.35
CA LEU A 78 -6.83 17.75 -6.90
C LEU A 78 -7.31 16.46 -6.22
N LEU A 79 -8.32 15.77 -6.76
CA LEU A 79 -8.83 14.52 -6.17
C LEU A 79 -7.81 13.39 -6.28
N ARG A 80 -7.02 13.36 -7.36
CA ARG A 80 -5.94 12.38 -7.54
C ARG A 80 -4.80 12.63 -6.56
N LEU A 81 -4.40 13.90 -6.38
CA LEU A 81 -3.43 14.28 -5.36
C LEU A 81 -3.92 13.89 -3.97
N LEU A 82 -5.15 14.25 -3.62
CA LEU A 82 -5.74 13.88 -2.34
C LEU A 82 -5.73 12.36 -2.14
N LEU A 83 -6.05 11.56 -3.17
CA LEU A 83 -5.94 10.11 -3.11
C LEU A 83 -4.50 9.65 -2.82
N ILE A 84 -3.51 10.23 -3.49
CA ILE A 84 -2.09 9.89 -3.31
C ILE A 84 -1.59 10.23 -1.90
N PHE A 85 -2.06 11.31 -1.28
CA PHE A 85 -1.73 11.66 0.11
C PHE A 85 -2.56 10.88 1.13
N PHE A 86 -3.80 10.55 0.81
CA PHE A 86 -4.73 9.89 1.72
C PHE A 86 -4.35 8.43 2.00
N ILE A 87 -3.97 7.64 0.98
CA ILE A 87 -3.62 6.24 1.21
C ILE A 87 -2.42 6.07 2.17
N PRO A 88 -1.32 6.83 2.04
CA PRO A 88 -0.26 6.86 3.05
C PRO A 88 -0.74 7.22 4.46
N ALA A 89 -1.68 8.16 4.60
CA ALA A 89 -2.26 8.49 5.90
C ALA A 89 -2.99 7.29 6.51
N VAL A 90 -3.78 6.56 5.70
CA VAL A 90 -4.45 5.33 6.11
C VAL A 90 -3.45 4.26 6.54
N ALA A 91 -2.36 4.07 5.78
CA ALA A 91 -1.32 3.10 6.14
C ALA A 91 -0.67 3.43 7.50
N VAL A 92 -0.39 4.71 7.77
CA VAL A 92 0.14 5.16 9.06
C VAL A 92 -0.87 4.96 10.19
N SER A 93 -2.15 5.21 9.95
CA SER A 93 -3.20 4.91 10.93
C SER A 93 -3.30 3.41 11.24
N ILE A 94 -3.11 2.54 10.23
CA ILE A 94 -3.05 1.09 10.45
C ILE A 94 -1.84 0.72 11.32
N HIS A 95 -0.66 1.29 11.03
CA HIS A 95 0.52 1.08 11.89
C HIS A 95 0.28 1.57 13.32
N PHE A 96 -0.37 2.72 13.51
CA PHE A 96 -0.74 3.22 14.83
C PHE A 96 -1.61 2.21 15.59
N ILE A 97 -2.65 1.67 14.95
CA ILE A 97 -3.51 0.63 15.53
C ILE A 97 -2.70 -0.63 15.85
N GLN A 98 -1.78 -1.05 14.97
CA GLN A 98 -0.95 -2.23 15.19
C GLN A 98 0.02 -2.04 16.36
N ILE A 99 0.65 -0.87 16.49
CA ILE A 99 1.51 -0.54 17.63
C ILE A 99 0.71 -0.53 18.93
N TRP A 100 -0.48 0.09 18.92
CA TRP A 100 -1.38 0.10 20.07
C TRP A 100 -1.71 -1.31 20.57
N ASN A 101 -1.91 -2.25 19.64
CA ASN A 101 -2.18 -3.66 19.92
C ASN A 101 -0.92 -4.52 20.11
N GLN A 102 0.28 -3.92 20.23
CA GLN A 102 1.55 -4.63 20.35
C GLN A 102 1.84 -5.59 19.17
N MET A 103 1.25 -5.35 18.00
CA MET A 103 1.44 -6.16 16.79
C MET A 103 2.57 -5.65 15.89
N LEU A 104 3.01 -4.42 16.11
CA LEU A 104 4.09 -3.78 15.38
C LEU A 104 4.95 -3.02 16.38
N ILE A 105 6.27 -3.15 16.27
CA ILE A 105 7.23 -2.40 17.07
C ILE A 105 8.12 -1.61 16.12
N TYR A 106 8.30 -0.32 16.37
CA TYR A 106 9.29 0.50 15.68
C TYR A 106 10.64 0.46 16.39
N HIS A 107 11.71 0.39 15.62
CA HIS A 107 13.09 0.54 16.06
C HIS A 107 13.73 1.69 15.27
N HIS A 108 14.08 2.78 15.97
CA HIS A 108 14.65 3.98 15.33
C HIS A 108 13.81 4.53 14.15
N TRP A 109 12.49 4.32 14.20
CA TRP A 109 11.55 4.69 13.16
C TRP A 109 10.35 5.44 13.74
N ASN A 110 9.54 6.07 12.89
CA ASN A 110 8.39 6.83 13.33
C ASN A 110 7.27 6.89 12.28
N TYR A 111 6.14 7.48 12.67
CA TYR A 111 4.97 7.63 11.81
C TYR A 111 5.26 8.48 10.57
N LEU A 112 6.06 9.55 10.69
CA LEU A 112 6.40 10.42 9.57
C LEU A 112 7.26 9.68 8.53
N GLY A 113 8.26 8.92 8.95
CA GLY A 113 9.07 8.09 8.06
C GLY A 113 8.21 7.07 7.30
N THR A 114 7.28 6.43 8.01
CA THR A 114 6.29 5.51 7.40
C THR A 114 5.42 6.22 6.38
N TYR A 115 4.91 7.41 6.71
CA TYR A 115 4.13 8.23 5.80
C TYR A 115 4.91 8.56 4.53
N LEU A 116 6.15 9.04 4.65
CA LEU A 116 6.99 9.45 3.53
C LEU A 116 7.36 8.28 2.63
N VAL A 117 7.70 7.12 3.20
CA VAL A 117 7.96 5.89 2.43
C VAL A 117 6.70 5.46 1.68
N SER A 118 5.56 5.41 2.38
CA SER A 118 4.29 5.06 1.74
C SER A 118 3.91 6.06 0.65
N LEU A 119 4.12 7.36 0.86
CA LEU A 119 3.88 8.40 -0.13
C LEU A 119 4.76 8.20 -1.37
N GLY A 120 6.06 7.93 -1.18
CA GLY A 120 6.98 7.65 -2.28
C GLY A 120 6.56 6.43 -3.10
N ILE A 121 6.12 5.35 -2.43
CA ILE A 121 5.57 4.15 -3.09
C ILE A 121 4.34 4.50 -3.93
N HIS A 122 3.33 5.15 -3.35
CA HIS A 122 2.08 5.45 -4.07
C HIS A 122 2.29 6.47 -5.19
N TRP A 123 3.23 7.40 -5.02
CA TRP A 123 3.65 8.31 -6.09
C TRP A 123 4.30 7.53 -7.24
N GLY A 124 5.24 6.62 -6.94
CA GLY A 124 5.88 5.76 -7.93
C GLY A 124 4.86 4.88 -8.68
N ILE A 125 3.89 4.32 -7.95
CA ILE A 125 2.80 3.53 -8.53
C ILE A 125 1.90 4.40 -9.43
N ALA A 126 1.55 5.62 -9.00
CA ALA A 126 0.76 6.54 -9.83
C ALA A 126 1.49 6.88 -11.14
N LEU A 127 2.80 7.14 -11.10
CA LEU A 127 3.62 7.37 -12.28
C LEU A 127 3.70 6.12 -13.19
N TYR A 128 3.79 4.93 -12.61
CA TYR A 128 3.75 3.68 -13.36
C TYR A 128 2.40 3.51 -14.08
N LEU A 129 1.28 3.70 -13.37
CA LEU A 129 -0.07 3.63 -13.93
C LEU A 129 -0.26 4.67 -15.04
N HIS A 130 0.33 5.85 -14.91
CA HIS A 130 0.34 6.85 -15.97
C HIS A 130 1.06 6.36 -17.22
N ARG A 131 2.25 5.80 -17.06
CA ARG A 131 3.06 5.37 -18.20
C ARG A 131 2.47 4.17 -18.94
N VAL A 132 2.00 3.16 -18.19
CA VAL A 132 1.55 1.87 -18.73
C VAL A 132 0.06 1.88 -19.07
N TYR A 133 -0.78 2.40 -18.18
CA TYR A 133 -2.25 2.38 -18.34
C TYR A 133 -2.82 3.69 -18.87
N LYS A 134 -1.97 4.70 -19.12
CA LYS A 134 -2.36 6.04 -19.58
C LYS A 134 -3.33 6.74 -18.62
N ILE A 135 -3.26 6.40 -17.33
CA ILE A 135 -4.06 7.05 -16.29
C ILE A 135 -3.43 8.41 -15.97
N PRO A 136 -4.13 9.53 -16.17
CA PRO A 136 -3.56 10.84 -15.89
C PRO A 136 -3.34 11.05 -14.38
N VAL A 137 -2.25 11.73 -14.00
CA VAL A 137 -1.92 12.04 -12.58
C VAL A 137 -2.23 13.50 -12.28
N LEU A 138 -1.70 14.43 -13.09
CA LEU A 138 -1.83 15.88 -12.86
C LEU A 138 -2.49 16.65 -14.02
N SER A 139 -2.69 15.99 -15.17
CA SER A 139 -3.30 16.56 -16.38
C SER A 139 -4.78 16.22 -16.54
#